data_AF-A0A524QB59-F1
#
_entry.id   AF-A0A524QB59-F1
#
_cell.length_a   1.000
_cell.length_b   1.000
_cell.length_c   1.000
_cell.angle_alpha   90.00
_cell.angle_beta   90.00
_cell.angle_gamma   90.00
#
_symmetry.space_group_name_H-M   'P 1'
#
loop_
_entity.id
_entity.type
_entity.pdbx_description
1 polymer ?
#
loop_
_entity_poly.entity_id
_entity_poly.type
_entity_poly.pdbx_seq_one_letter_code
_entity_poly.pdbx_strand_id
1 'polypeptide(L)' 'MKVYGEGGVSRVRKLITGFEETLTEAGISTISEIYDGDPPHAPRGAISQAWSVSEILRILTLIDTKYKAKTE' A
#
# COMPACT_ATOMS: atom_id res chain seq x y z
N MET A 1 -5.23 10.03 -7.96
CA MET A 1 -5.50 10.00 -9.42
C MET A 1 -6.50 11.05 -9.88
N LYS A 2 -7.47 11.49 -9.06
CA LYS A 2 -8.34 12.62 -9.44
C LYS A 2 -7.61 13.96 -9.59
N VAL A 3 -6.54 14.18 -8.84
CA VAL A 3 -5.75 15.43 -8.89
C VAL A 3 -4.74 15.41 -10.04
N TYR A 4 -3.89 14.38 -10.11
CA TYR A 4 -2.77 14.31 -11.06
C TYR A 4 -2.96 13.30 -12.21
N GLY A 5 -4.14 12.69 -12.34
CA GLY A 5 -4.41 11.69 -13.37
C GLY A 5 -3.41 10.54 -13.40
N GLU A 6 -3.01 10.17 -14.61
CA GLU A 6 -1.93 9.23 -14.94
C GLU A 6 -0.55 9.70 -14.44
N GLY A 7 -0.29 11.01 -14.47
CA GLY A 7 0.97 11.59 -13.97
C GLY A 7 1.26 11.31 -12.49
N GLY A 8 0.22 10.97 -11.72
CA GLY A 8 0.35 10.56 -10.32
C GLY A 8 0.70 9.09 -10.08
N VAL A 9 0.61 8.22 -11.09
CA VAL A 9 0.76 6.75 -10.94
C VAL A 9 2.13 6.40 -10.36
N SER A 10 3.20 6.98 -10.89
CA SER A 10 4.57 6.70 -10.45
C SER A 10 4.76 6.99 -8.95
N ARG A 11 4.19 8.11 -8.47
CA ARG A 11 4.23 8.48 -7.05
C ARG A 11 3.43 7.51 -6.18
N VAL A 12 2.24 7.10 -6.63
CA VAL A 12 1.44 6.11 -5.89
C VAL A 12 2.15 4.76 -5.83
N ARG A 13 2.74 4.30 -6.94
CA ARG A 13 3.51 3.06 -6.97
C ARG A 13 4.66 3.10 -5.96
N LYS A 14 5.41 4.20 -5.91
CA LYS A 14 6.48 4.38 -4.90
C LYS A 14 5.96 4.31 -3.46
N LEU A 15 4.80 4.90 -3.17
CA LEU A 15 4.20 4.86 -1.83
C LEU A 15 3.80 3.43 -1.44
N ILE A 16 3.18 2.69 -2.36
CA ILE A 16 2.72 1.31 -2.09
C ILE A 16 3.89 0.34 -1.93
N THR A 17 4.95 0.47 -2.75
CA THR A 17 6.17 -0.32 -2.60
C THR A 17 6.84 -0.10 -1.22
N GLY A 18 6.62 1.05 -0.57
CA GLY A 18 7.09 1.29 0.79
C GLY A 18 6.47 0.37 1.86
N PHE A 19 5.38 -0.33 1.56
CA PHE A 19 4.76 -1.31 2.49
C PHE A 19 5.42 -2.69 2.42
N GLU A 20 6.42 -2.93 1.56
CA GLU A 20 7.06 -4.25 1.46
C GLU A 20 7.69 -4.71 2.77
N GLU A 21 8.31 -3.79 3.51
CA GLU A 21 8.89 -4.09 4.83
C GLU A 21 7.80 -4.51 5.83
N THR A 22 6.60 -3.93 5.72
CA THR A 22 5.49 -4.23 6.65
C THR A 22 4.85 -5.60 6.40
N LEU A 23 5.17 -6.28 5.30
CA LEU A 23 4.58 -7.58 4.98
C LEU A 23 5.13 -8.72 5.85
N THR A 24 6.20 -8.47 6.60
CA THR A 24 6.89 -9.50 7.43
C THR A 24 7.16 -9.08 8.87
N GLU A 25 6.71 -7.89 9.30
CA GLU A 25 6.98 -7.34 10.63
C GLU A 25 6.20 -8.03 11.77
N ALA A 26 4.87 -8.11 11.64
CA ALA A 26 3.94 -8.55 12.69
C ALA A 26 3.24 -9.86 12.31
N GLY A 27 3.19 -10.17 11.02
CA GLY A 27 2.58 -11.36 10.45
C GLY A 27 3.13 -11.64 9.05
N ILE A 28 2.65 -12.72 8.43
CA ILE A 28 3.11 -13.14 7.10
C ILE A 28 2.16 -12.57 6.04
N SER A 29 2.70 -11.77 5.14
CA SER A 29 1.98 -11.20 4.00
C SER A 29 0.71 -10.44 4.39
N THR A 30 0.79 -9.67 5.47
CA THR A 30 -0.34 -8.89 6.00
C THR A 30 0.10 -7.50 6.45
N ILE A 31 -0.85 -6.67 6.87
CA ILE A 31 -0.63 -5.29 7.30
C ILE A 31 -1.40 -5.06 8.60
N SER A 32 -0.67 -4.55 9.60
CA SER A 32 -1.22 -4.17 10.91
C SER A 32 -2.23 -3.02 10.80
N GLU A 33 -3.18 -2.96 11.72
CA GLU A 33 -4.24 -1.95 11.74
C GLU A 33 -3.71 -0.51 11.87
N ILE A 34 -2.74 -0.29 12.76
CA ILE A 34 -2.17 1.01 13.07
C ILE A 34 -0.69 0.90 13.46
N TYR A 35 0.03 2.02 13.41
CA TYR A 35 1.45 2.14 13.72
C TYR A 35 1.70 3.32 14.65
N ASP A 36 2.74 3.23 15.48
CA ASP A 36 3.14 4.31 16.38
C ASP A 36 3.62 5.55 15.58
N GLY A 37 3.29 6.75 16.07
CA GLY A 37 3.69 8.01 15.44
C GLY A 37 5.15 8.38 15.65
N ASP A 38 5.78 7.87 16.72
CA ASP A 38 7.19 8.07 17.03
C ASP A 38 8.03 6.88 16.54
N PRO A 39 9.28 7.10 16.10
CA PRO A 39 10.21 6.00 15.82
C PRO A 39 10.32 5.03 17.01
N PRO A 40 10.36 3.70 16.77
CA PRO A 40 10.56 3.04 15.48
C PRO A 40 9.26 2.73 14.70
N HIS A 41 8.14 3.41 14.99
CA HIS A 41 6.84 3.21 14.33
C HIS A 41 6.34 1.76 14.41
N ALA A 42 6.37 1.17 15.61
CA ALA A 42 5.99 -0.23 15.78
C ALA A 42 4.51 -0.49 15.43
N PRO A 43 4.17 -1.69 14.92
CA PRO A 43 2.78 -2.07 14.66
C PRO A 43 1.95 -2.24 15.94
N ARG A 44 0.67 -1.89 15.84
CA ARG A 44 -0.33 -1.91 16.92
C ARG A 44 -1.68 -2.39 16.39
N GLY A 45 -2.59 -2.68 17.33
CA GLY A 45 -3.94 -3.13 17.02
C GLY A 45 -3.98 -4.55 16.45
N ALA A 46 -4.89 -4.81 15.51
CA ALA A 46 -4.95 -6.09 14.83
C ALA A 46 -3.70 -6.35 13.96
N ILE A 47 -3.05 -7.50 14.14
CA ILE A 47 -1.88 -7.95 13.33
C ILE A 47 -2.21 -7.96 11.83
N SER A 48 -3.44 -8.34 11.50
CA SER A 48 -3.92 -8.48 10.13
C SER A 48 -5.28 -7.83 9.97
N GLN A 49 -5.31 -6.59 9.49
CA GLN A 49 -6.56 -5.83 9.37
C GLN A 49 -7.07 -5.83 7.93
N ALA A 50 -8.33 -6.27 7.76
CA ALA A 50 -8.89 -6.54 6.45
C ALA A 50 -8.94 -5.32 5.51
N TRP A 51 -9.25 -4.12 6.03
CA TRP A 51 -9.34 -2.91 5.22
C TRP A 51 -7.96 -2.41 4.76
N SER A 52 -6.94 -2.56 5.59
CA SER A 52 -5.56 -2.15 5.30
C SER A 52 -5.01 -2.99 4.16
N VAL A 53 -5.17 -4.32 4.25
CA VAL A 53 -4.81 -5.24 3.16
C VAL A 53 -5.66 -4.97 1.91
N SER A 54 -6.98 -4.81 2.06
CA SER A 54 -7.88 -4.57 0.92
C SER A 54 -7.57 -3.29 0.17
N GLU A 55 -7.21 -2.21 0.86
CA GLU A 55 -6.92 -0.92 0.22
C GLU A 55 -5.62 -0.97 -0.58
N ILE A 56 -4.58 -1.66 -0.10
CA ILE A 56 -3.37 -1.89 -0.90
C ILE A 56 -3.69 -2.68 -2.17
N LEU A 57 -4.44 -3.79 -2.03
CA LEU A 57 -4.87 -4.60 -3.19
C LEU A 57 -5.73 -3.80 -4.16
N ARG A 58 -6.63 -2.95 -3.66
CA ARG A 58 -7.48 -2.08 -4.48
C ARG A 58 -6.65 -1.07 -5.27
N ILE A 59 -5.61 -0.49 -4.66
CA ILE A 59 -4.72 0.46 -5.34
C ILE A 59 -3.91 -0.26 -6.43
N LEU A 60 -3.33 -1.43 -6.12
CA LEU A 60 -2.61 -2.25 -7.10
C LEU A 60 -3.51 -2.63 -8.28
N THR A 61 -4.72 -3.12 -8.00
CA THR A 61 -5.72 -3.45 -9.01
C THR A 61 -6.08 -2.24 -9.86
N LEU A 62 -6.27 -1.07 -9.25
CA LEU A 62 -6.59 0.17 -9.96
C LEU A 62 -5.47 0.58 -10.92
N ILE A 63 -4.22 0.52 -10.47
CA ILE A 63 -3.04 0.82 -11.29
C ILE A 63 -2.97 -0.14 -12.48
N ASP A 64 -3.11 -1.44 -12.23
CA ASP A 64 -2.97 -2.46 -13.28
C ASP A 64 -4.11 -2.47 -14.29
N THR A 65 -5.35 -2.17 -13.86
CA THR A 65 -6.53 -2.25 -14.73
C THR A 65 -6.83 -0.95 -15.47
N LYS A 66 -6.56 0.22 -14.86
CA LYS A 66 -6.93 1.52 -15.45
C LYS A 66 -5.75 2.35 -15.90
N TYR A 67 -4.54 2.07 -15.41
CA TYR A 67 -3.38 2.92 -15.61
C TYR A 67 -2.12 2.13 -16.00
N LYS A 68 -2.34 0.94 -16.57
CA LYS A 68 -1.27 0.16 -17.19
C LYS A 68 -0.64 1.02 -18.27
N ALA A 69 0.68 1.20 -18.21
CA ALA A 69 1.41 1.72 -19.35
C ALA A 69 1.11 0.81 -20.54
N LYS A 70 0.79 1.39 -21.71
CA LYS A 70 0.86 0.63 -22.95
C LYS A 70 2.32 0.21 -23.08
N THR A 71 2.59 -1.07 -22.83
CA THR A 71 3.85 -1.67 -23.26
C THR A 71 3.83 -1.59 -24.79
N GLU A 72 4.72 -0.76 -25.34
CA GLU A 72 5.02 -0.72 -26.77
C GLU A 72 5.57 -2.08 -27.25
#